data_AF-A0A7R9VE12-F1
#
_entry.id   AF-A0A7R9VE12-F1
#
_cell.length_a   1.000
_cell.length_b   1.000
_cell.length_c   1.000
_cell.angle_alpha   90.00
_cell.angle_beta   90.00
_cell.angle_gamma   90.00
#
_symmetry.space_group_name_H-M   'P 1'
#
loop_
_entity.id
_entity.type
_entity.pdbx_description
1 polymer ?
#
loop_
_entity_poly.entity_id
_entity_poly.type
_entity_poly.pdbx_seq_one_letter_code
_entity_poly.pdbx_strand_id
1 'polypeptide(L)'
;QTAPTADGTAGWASYPDTGKPIVGRLTDDRIRRLESLGFLWQIRDDWHKHYFELKKYRDEHGDCNVPARYQKNRRLGIWVSAQRQQYKLMHSPQVQNGGKPRRTAPLTQERMQLLNDIGFVWTIRSRDSLGDSWNQRLDELRRYKSE
;
A
#
# COMPACT_ATOMS: atom_id res chain seq x y z
N GLN A 1 37.25 -49.20 -32.33
CA GLN A 1 35.89 -49.77 -32.38
C GLN A 1 35.59 -50.24 -30.96
N THR A 2 34.59 -49.80 -30.20
CA THR A 2 33.41 -48.94 -30.35
C THR A 2 33.04 -48.50 -28.93
N ALA A 3 32.65 -47.25 -28.72
CA ALA A 3 32.07 -46.78 -27.45
C ALA A 3 30.62 -47.26 -27.31
N PRO A 4 30.08 -47.44 -26.08
CA PRO A 4 28.64 -47.38 -25.87
C PRO A 4 28.21 -46.00 -25.35
N THR A 5 27.13 -45.57 -25.97
CA THR A 5 26.33 -44.35 -25.86
C THR A 5 25.79 -44.05 -24.47
N ALA A 6 25.69 -42.74 -24.19
CA ALA A 6 24.96 -42.18 -23.08
C ALA A 6 23.45 -42.39 -23.24
N ASP A 7 22.79 -42.90 -22.20
CA ASP A 7 21.36 -42.72 -21.98
C ASP A 7 21.20 -42.03 -20.62
N GLY A 8 20.87 -40.74 -20.67
CA GLY A 8 20.62 -39.92 -19.51
C GLY A 8 19.14 -39.93 -19.19
N THR A 9 18.75 -40.47 -18.04
CA THR A 9 17.56 -40.03 -17.30
C THR A 9 17.69 -40.37 -15.81
N ALA A 10 17.23 -39.43 -14.99
CA ALA A 10 16.92 -39.50 -13.55
C ALA A 10 18.09 -39.55 -12.54
N GLY A 11 18.24 -38.45 -11.78
CA GLY A 11 19.07 -38.46 -10.57
C GLY A 11 19.52 -37.10 -10.00
N TRP A 12 18.89 -35.96 -10.33
CA TRP A 12 19.34 -34.66 -9.78
C TRP A 12 18.74 -34.29 -8.41
N ALA A 13 18.03 -35.19 -7.74
CA ALA A 13 17.46 -34.94 -6.41
C ALA A 13 18.25 -35.63 -5.29
N SER A 14 19.49 -35.20 -5.09
CA SER A 14 20.15 -35.29 -3.78
C SER A 14 21.15 -34.16 -3.68
N TYR A 15 20.65 -32.99 -3.29
CA TYR A 15 21.52 -31.96 -2.76
C TYR A 15 21.80 -32.32 -1.30
N PRO A 16 23.07 -32.56 -0.91
CA PRO A 16 23.42 -32.67 0.49
C PRO A 16 23.07 -31.36 1.19
N ASP A 17 22.59 -31.51 2.43
CA ASP A 17 22.34 -30.49 3.43
C ASP A 17 23.58 -29.60 3.62
N THR A 18 23.78 -28.69 2.68
CA THR A 18 24.78 -27.65 2.76
C THR A 18 24.03 -26.44 3.27
N GLY A 19 24.28 -26.08 4.52
CA GLY A 19 23.81 -24.86 5.19
C GLY A 19 24.31 -23.57 4.53
N LYS A 20 24.40 -23.52 3.19
CA LYS A 20 24.63 -22.32 2.42
C LYS A 20 23.31 -21.56 2.35
N PRO A 21 23.24 -20.34 2.91
CA PRO A 21 22.02 -19.56 2.88
C PRO A 21 21.68 -19.24 1.42
N ILE A 22 20.51 -19.71 1.00
CA ILE A 22 19.81 -19.26 -0.21
C ILE A 22 19.79 -17.73 -0.20
N VAL A 23 20.59 -17.14 -1.08
CA VAL A 23 20.76 -15.69 -1.21
C VAL A 23 19.39 -15.10 -1.57
N GLY A 24 18.71 -14.55 -0.58
CA GLY A 24 17.38 -13.96 -0.74
C GLY A 24 16.37 -14.30 0.36
N ARG A 25 16.60 -15.35 1.18
CA ARG A 25 15.75 -15.61 2.36
C ARG A 25 16.51 -15.28 3.64
N LEU A 26 15.94 -14.39 4.46
CA LEU A 26 16.38 -14.22 5.85
C LEU A 26 16.13 -15.54 6.57
N THR A 27 17.19 -16.15 7.10
CA THR A 27 17.09 -17.35 7.93
C THR A 27 16.62 -16.97 9.33
N ASP A 28 15.98 -17.89 10.05
CA ASP A 28 15.47 -17.65 11.40
C ASP A 28 16.56 -17.22 12.39
N ASP A 29 17.79 -17.69 12.20
CA ASP A 29 18.94 -17.26 12.99
C ASP A 29 19.34 -15.80 12.73
N ARG A 30 19.17 -15.32 11.49
CA ARG A 30 19.39 -13.92 11.15
C ARG A 30 18.29 -13.04 11.73
N ILE A 31 17.04 -13.51 11.71
CA ILE A 31 15.90 -12.82 12.34
C ILE A 31 16.13 -12.68 13.85
N ARG A 32 16.46 -13.77 14.54
CA ARG A 32 16.73 -13.75 15.99
C ARG A 32 17.89 -12.82 16.38
N ARG A 33 18.96 -12.76 15.58
CA ARG A 33 20.08 -11.82 15.80
C ARG A 33 19.69 -10.36 15.57
N LEU A 34 18.80 -10.10 14.62
CA LEU A 34 18.26 -8.76 14.40
C LEU A 34 17.35 -8.35 15.57
N GLU A 35 16.46 -9.24 16.02
CA GLU A 35 15.61 -9.00 17.19
C GLU A 35 16.42 -8.74 18.47
N SER A 36 17.51 -9.50 18.70
CA SER A 36 18.39 -9.28 19.86
C SER A 36 19.12 -7.94 19.83
N LEU A 37 19.29 -7.34 18.65
CA LEU A 37 19.85 -6.00 18.47
C LEU A 37 18.78 -4.89 18.56
N GLY A 38 17.53 -5.26 18.85
CA GLY A 38 16.40 -4.33 18.85
C GLY A 38 16.04 -3.82 17.46
N PHE A 39 16.32 -4.62 16.41
CA PHE A 39 16.04 -4.23 15.04
C PHE A 39 14.54 -4.00 14.83
N LEU A 40 14.18 -2.75 14.54
CA LEU A 40 12.82 -2.38 14.24
C LEU A 40 12.46 -2.86 12.84
N TRP A 41 11.66 -3.92 12.75
CA TRP A 41 11.13 -4.47 11.50
C TRP A 41 10.21 -3.50 10.74
N GLN A 42 9.75 -2.44 11.41
CA GLN A 42 9.01 -1.35 10.82
C GLN A 42 10.00 -0.35 10.20
N ILE A 43 10.25 -0.48 8.89
CA ILE A 43 10.88 0.59 8.11
C ILE A 43 10.01 1.83 8.32
N ARG A 44 10.56 2.88 8.93
CA ARG A 44 9.92 4.18 9.20
C ARG A 44 8.79 4.47 8.21
N ASP A 45 7.57 4.18 8.64
CA ASP A 45 6.39 4.52 7.88
C ASP A 45 6.19 6.03 8.03
N ASP A 46 6.81 6.79 7.13
CA ASP A 46 6.71 8.25 7.10
C ASP A 46 5.27 8.74 6.79
N TRP A 47 4.28 7.83 6.69
CA TRP A 47 2.86 8.15 6.49
C TRP A 47 2.33 9.09 7.58
N HIS A 48 2.60 8.79 8.86
CA HIS A 48 2.16 9.66 9.96
C HIS A 48 2.80 11.04 9.90
N LYS A 49 4.08 11.10 9.51
CA LYS A 49 4.77 12.37 9.32
C LYS A 49 4.08 13.22 8.24
N HIS A 50 3.79 12.62 7.08
CA HIS A 50 3.11 13.32 6.00
C HIS A 50 1.66 13.67 6.34
N TYR A 51 0.98 12.85 7.15
CA TYR A 51 -0.32 13.17 7.71
C TYR A 51 -0.29 14.44 8.57
N PHE A 52 0.69 14.57 9.46
CA PHE A 52 0.86 15.80 10.25
C PHE A 52 1.21 17.02 9.38
N GLU A 53 2.05 16.85 8.35
CA GLU A 53 2.35 17.90 7.36
C GLU A 53 1.09 18.35 6.61
N LEU A 54 0.20 17.42 6.26
CA LEU A 54 -1.08 17.71 5.61
C LEU A 54 -2.03 18.44 6.56
N LYS A 55 -2.11 18.04 7.83
CA LYS A 55 -2.93 18.73 8.83
C LYS A 55 -2.50 20.19 8.98
N LYS A 56 -1.18 20.44 9.06
CA LYS A 56 -0.64 21.79 9.07
C LYS A 56 -0.99 22.57 7.79
N TYR A 57 -0.88 21.93 6.62
CA TYR A 57 -1.26 22.56 5.35
C TYR A 57 -2.74 22.99 5.36
N ARG A 58 -3.64 22.12 5.84
CA ARG A 58 -5.07 22.41 6.01
C ARG A 58 -5.29 23.59 6.95
N ASP A 59 -4.61 23.63 8.09
CA ASP A 59 -4.76 24.73 9.04
C ASP A 59 -4.30 26.07 8.42
N GLU A 60 -3.34 26.04 7.49
CA GLU A 60 -2.86 27.23 6.76
C GLU A 60 -3.72 27.63 5.54
N HIS A 61 -4.31 26.68 4.81
CA HIS A 61 -4.97 26.94 3.51
C HIS A 61 -6.49 26.68 3.52
N GLY A 62 -7.02 26.06 4.58
CA GLY A 62 -8.43 25.71 4.73
C GLY A 62 -8.85 24.38 4.06
N ASP A 63 -7.98 23.77 3.26
CA ASP A 63 -8.26 22.53 2.54
C ASP A 63 -7.07 21.56 2.49
N CYS A 64 -7.31 20.35 1.99
CA CYS A 64 -6.26 19.34 1.78
C CYS A 64 -5.84 19.19 0.30
N ASN A 65 -6.10 20.20 -0.54
CA ASN A 65 -5.86 20.17 -1.98
C ASN A 65 -4.44 20.63 -2.33
N VAL A 66 -3.45 19.92 -1.79
CA VAL A 66 -2.03 20.21 -2.02
C VAL A 66 -1.68 20.02 -3.51
N PRO A 67 -1.17 21.05 -4.21
CA PRO A 67 -0.73 20.91 -5.59
C PRO A 67 0.43 19.90 -5.72
N ALA A 68 0.46 19.10 -6.78
CA ALA A 68 1.54 18.12 -7.00
C ALA A 68 2.94 18.76 -7.09
N ARG A 69 3.02 20.03 -7.50
CA ARG A 69 4.24 20.85 -7.54
C ARG A 69 4.26 21.90 -6.42
N TYR A 70 3.79 21.54 -5.23
CA TYR A 70 3.82 22.45 -4.09
C TYR A 70 5.25 22.89 -3.77
N GLN A 71 5.54 24.18 -3.89
CA GLN A 71 6.89 24.73 -3.81
C GLN A 71 7.49 24.61 -2.42
N LYS A 72 6.70 24.82 -1.36
CA LYS A 72 7.16 24.74 0.03
C LYS A 72 7.48 23.30 0.46
N ASN A 73 6.69 22.33 0.00
CA ASN A 73 6.92 20.92 0.29
C ASN A 73 6.47 20.02 -0.86
N ARG A 74 7.37 19.79 -1.81
CA ARG A 74 7.10 18.94 -2.99
C ARG A 74 6.80 17.49 -2.60
N ARG A 75 7.36 16.99 -1.49
CA ARG A 75 7.14 15.62 -1.02
C ARG A 75 5.69 15.43 -0.58
N LEU A 76 5.10 16.42 0.10
CA LEU A 76 3.70 16.41 0.51
C LEU A 76 2.76 16.36 -0.71
N GLY A 77 2.99 17.17 -1.74
CA GLY A 77 2.16 17.15 -2.95
C GLY A 77 2.21 15.81 -3.69
N ILE A 78 3.38 15.18 -3.75
CA ILE A 78 3.55 13.83 -4.31
C ILE A 78 2.80 12.80 -3.43
N TRP A 79 2.93 12.90 -2.11
CA TRP A 79 2.29 11.98 -1.17
C TRP A 79 0.77 12.06 -1.24
N VAL A 80 0.19 13.25 -1.26
CA VAL A 80 -1.26 13.48 -1.45
C VAL A 80 -1.74 12.86 -2.77
N SER A 81 -0.98 13.04 -3.85
CA SER A 81 -1.31 12.42 -5.14
C SER A 81 -1.26 10.89 -5.07
N ALA A 82 -0.30 10.34 -4.34
CA ALA A 82 -0.17 8.90 -4.13
C ALA A 82 -1.35 8.33 -3.32
N GLN A 83 -1.82 9.01 -2.26
CA GLN A 83 -2.99 8.57 -1.49
C GLN A 83 -4.23 8.46 -2.40
N ARG A 84 -4.49 9.48 -3.23
CA ARG A 84 -5.61 9.49 -4.18
C ARG A 84 -5.51 8.35 -5.20
N GLN A 85 -4.30 8.07 -5.71
CA GLN A 85 -4.09 6.96 -6.63
C GLN A 85 -4.33 5.60 -5.96
N GLN A 86 -3.89 5.44 -4.71
CA GLN A 86 -4.10 4.23 -3.92
C GLN A 86 -5.60 3.96 -3.68
N TYR A 87 -6.34 4.99 -3.29
CA TYR A 87 -7.79 4.91 -3.12
C TYR A 87 -8.51 4.47 -4.41
N LYS A 88 -8.14 5.04 -5.57
CA LYS A 88 -8.69 4.65 -6.87
C LYS A 88 -8.39 3.18 -7.22
N LEU A 89 -7.21 2.68 -6.88
CA LEU A 89 -6.85 1.28 -7.14
C LEU A 89 -7.67 0.32 -6.27
N MET A 90 -7.94 0.68 -5.00
CA MET A 90 -8.80 -0.12 -4.12
C MET A 90 -10.24 -0.21 -4.63
N HIS A 91 -10.75 0.89 -5.22
CA HIS A 91 -12.11 0.95 -5.78
C HIS A 91 -12.17 0.59 -7.26
N SER A 92 -11.11 -0.03 -7.81
CA SER A 92 -11.13 -0.45 -9.21
C SER A 92 -12.08 -1.64 -9.40
N PRO A 93 -12.75 -1.76 -10.58
CA PRO A 93 -13.64 -2.89 -10.88
C PRO A 93 -12.98 -4.26 -10.69
N GLN A 94 -11.66 -4.33 -10.93
CA GLN A 94 -10.88 -5.55 -10.75
C GLN A 94 -10.85 -6.01 -9.28
N VAL A 95 -10.79 -5.08 -8.32
CA VAL A 95 -10.84 -5.39 -6.88
C VAL A 95 -12.28 -5.66 -6.42
N GLN A 96 -13.26 -4.92 -6.94
CA GLN A 96 -14.68 -5.14 -6.65
C GLN A 96 -15.17 -6.52 -7.11
N ASN A 97 -14.63 -7.03 -8.22
CA ASN A 97 -14.93 -8.36 -8.75
C ASN A 97 -14.14 -9.50 -8.08
N GLY A 98 -13.59 -9.28 -6.88
CA GLY A 98 -12.85 -10.29 -6.11
C GLY A 98 -11.40 -10.52 -6.55
N GLY A 99 -10.88 -9.72 -7.48
CA GLY A 99 -9.48 -9.78 -7.89
C GLY A 99 -8.55 -9.18 -6.84
N LYS A 100 -7.37 -9.79 -6.64
CA LYS A 100 -6.34 -9.22 -5.76
C LYS A 100 -5.74 -7.95 -6.40
N PRO A 101 -5.51 -6.88 -5.64
CA PRO A 101 -4.88 -5.68 -6.17
C PRO A 101 -3.46 -6.00 -6.68
N ARG A 102 -3.10 -5.42 -7.83
CA ARG A 102 -1.81 -5.66 -8.53
C ARG A 102 -0.58 -5.30 -7.68
N ARG A 103 -0.77 -4.50 -6.63
CA ARG A 103 0.20 -4.19 -5.56
C ARG A 103 -0.58 -4.15 -4.25
N THR A 104 -0.13 -4.86 -3.23
CA THR A 104 -0.66 -4.76 -1.87
C THR A 104 -0.44 -3.33 -1.39
N ALA A 105 -1.48 -2.50 -1.42
CA ALA A 105 -1.36 -1.10 -1.04
C ALA A 105 -1.30 -0.98 0.49
N PRO A 106 -0.45 -0.09 1.04
CA PRO A 106 -0.36 0.16 2.48
C PRO A 106 -1.45 1.13 2.99
N LEU A 107 -2.46 1.47 2.19
CA LEU A 107 -3.55 2.34 2.63
C LEU A 107 -4.55 1.52 3.45
N THR A 108 -4.28 1.41 4.76
CA THR A 108 -5.14 0.71 5.72
C THR A 108 -6.44 1.47 5.94
N GLN A 109 -7.46 0.78 6.49
CA GLN A 109 -8.73 1.40 6.87
C GLN A 109 -8.53 2.59 7.82
N GLU A 110 -7.64 2.44 8.80
CA GLU A 110 -7.29 3.48 9.77
C GLU A 110 -6.72 4.73 9.11
N ARG A 111 -5.81 4.56 8.14
CA ARG A 111 -5.23 5.67 7.38
C ARG A 111 -6.27 6.41 6.55
N MET A 112 -7.24 5.69 5.99
CA MET A 112 -8.36 6.32 5.29
C MET A 112 -9.24 7.13 6.25
N GLN A 113 -9.56 6.58 7.42
CA GLN A 113 -10.33 7.30 8.45
C GLN A 113 -9.63 8.59 8.89
N LEU A 114 -8.34 8.53 9.22
CA LEU A 114 -7.58 9.71 9.61
C LEU A 114 -7.60 10.82 8.55
N LEU A 115 -7.53 10.46 7.27
CA LEU A 115 -7.64 11.40 6.15
C LEU A 115 -9.06 11.95 6.00
N ASN A 116 -10.09 11.11 6.16
CA ASN A 116 -11.48 11.54 6.13
C ASN A 116 -11.78 12.55 7.25
N ASP A 117 -11.26 12.33 8.46
CA ASP A 117 -11.50 13.18 9.64
C ASP A 117 -10.96 14.61 9.45
N ILE A 118 -9.95 14.80 8.60
CA ILE A 118 -9.41 16.12 8.27
C ILE A 118 -10.06 16.72 7.01
N GLY A 119 -11.09 16.08 6.45
CA GLY A 119 -11.78 16.54 5.25
C GLY A 119 -10.99 16.30 3.96
N PHE A 120 -10.19 15.24 3.90
CA PHE A 120 -9.44 14.91 2.69
C PHE A 120 -10.38 14.48 1.56
N VAL A 121 -10.44 15.29 0.51
CA VAL A 121 -11.18 14.96 -0.71
C VAL A 121 -10.37 13.92 -1.49
N TRP A 122 -10.96 12.79 -1.88
CA TRP A 122 -10.23 11.75 -2.62
C TRP A 122 -10.19 12.01 -4.14
N THR A 123 -11.13 12.78 -4.69
CA THR A 123 -11.24 13.07 -6.13
C THR A 123 -11.25 14.58 -6.44
N ILE A 124 -10.33 15.08 -7.30
CA ILE A 124 -10.22 16.53 -7.65
C ILE A 124 -10.85 16.85 -9.01
N ARG A 125 -11.37 15.86 -9.75
CA ARG A 125 -11.94 16.15 -11.08
C ARG A 125 -13.35 16.72 -10.95
N SER A 126 -13.45 18.01 -11.23
CA SER A 126 -14.67 18.78 -11.53
C SER A 126 -15.55 18.06 -12.57
N ARG A 127 -16.45 17.20 -12.07
CA ARG A 127 -17.85 16.95 -12.46
C ARG A 127 -18.49 15.92 -11.51
N ASP A 128 -17.65 15.20 -10.76
CA ASP A 128 -18.02 14.09 -9.87
C ASP A 128 -17.85 14.42 -8.37
N SER A 129 -17.94 15.70 -7.99
CA SER A 129 -18.19 16.10 -6.59
C SER A 129 -19.52 15.54 -6.02
N LEU A 130 -20.27 14.76 -6.80
CA LEU A 130 -21.41 13.93 -6.40
C LEU A 130 -21.03 12.46 -6.08
N GLY A 131 -19.83 12.00 -6.43
CA GLY A 131 -19.36 10.63 -6.20
C GLY A 131 -18.85 10.40 -4.77
N ASP A 132 -18.31 11.43 -4.11
CA ASP A 132 -17.91 11.38 -2.70
C ASP A 132 -19.15 11.32 -1.76
N SER A 133 -20.35 11.59 -2.29
CA SER A 133 -21.63 11.35 -1.64
C SER A 133 -22.10 9.89 -1.78
N TRP A 134 -21.43 9.01 -2.54
CA TRP A 134 -21.94 7.65 -2.76
C TRP A 134 -21.92 6.79 -1.49
N ASN A 135 -20.83 6.81 -0.71
CA ASN A 135 -20.78 6.05 0.55
C ASN A 135 -21.71 6.66 1.61
N GLN A 136 -21.82 7.99 1.65
CA GLN A 136 -22.74 8.68 2.55
C GLN A 136 -24.22 8.40 2.19
N ARG A 137 -24.58 8.47 0.91
CA ARG A 137 -25.92 8.09 0.40
C ARG A 137 -26.19 6.60 0.53
N LEU A 138 -25.17 5.75 0.39
CA LEU A 138 -25.30 4.31 0.60
C LEU A 138 -25.64 4.02 2.06
N ASP A 139 -24.96 4.65 3.01
CA ASP A 139 -25.25 4.49 4.43
C ASP A 139 -26.60 5.10 4.81
N GLU A 140 -27.00 6.23 4.20
CA GLU A 140 -28.36 6.78 4.34
C GLU A 140 -29.44 5.83 3.77
N LEU A 141 -29.24 5.25 2.59
CA LEU A 141 -30.17 4.29 1.99
C LEU A 141 -30.28 2.99 2.80
N ARG A 142 -29.17 2.51 3.36
CA ARG A 142 -29.15 1.36 4.26
C ARG A 142 -30.01 1.59 5.50
N ARG A 143 -29.94 2.79 6.09
CA ARG A 143 -30.78 3.19 7.24
C ARG A 143 -32.26 3.25 6.87
N TYR A 144 -32.61 3.85 5.74
CA TYR A 144 -34.01 3.96 5.28
C TYR A 144 -34.67 2.60 4.96
N LYS A 145 -33.92 1.62 4.45
CA LYS A 145 -34.43 0.27 4.15
C LYS A 145 -34.54 -0.64 5.39
N SER A 146 -33.92 -0.27 6.50
CA SER A 146 -33.99 -1.00 7.78
C SER A 146 -35.09 -0.48 8.72
N GLU A 147 -35.80 0.56 8.31
CA GLU A 147 -37.03 1.09 8.92
C GLU A 147 -38.24 0.67 8.07
#